data_AF-A0A7W4F8L2-F1
#
_entry.id   AF-A0A7W4F8L2-F1
#
_cell.length_a   1.000
_cell.length_b   1.000
_cell.length_c   1.000
_cell.angle_alpha   90.00
_cell.angle_beta   90.00
_cell.angle_gamma   90.00
#
_symmetry.space_group_name_H-M   'P 1'
#
loop_
_entity.id
_entity.type
_entity.pdbx_description
1 polymer ?
#
loop_
_entity_poly.entity_id
_entity_poly.type
_entity_poly.pdbx_seq_one_letter_code
_entity_poly.pdbx_strand_id
1 'polypeptide(L)' 'MVLLPPETVFIPCEQPQLPGNTWGDALSYTLALQTSLQICAGRVATLNAWRAKLPPH' A
#
# COMPACT_ATOMS: atom_id res chain seq x y z
N MET A 1 6.25 14.89 23.85
CA MET A 1 6.88 14.52 22.56
C MET A 1 5.77 14.06 21.64
N VAL A 2 5.57 14.69 20.48
CA VAL A 2 4.52 14.28 19.52
C VAL A 2 5.11 13.16 18.66
N LEU A 3 4.55 11.95 18.74
CA LEU A 3 4.90 10.84 17.85
C LEU A 3 4.21 11.06 16.51
N LEU A 4 4.94 11.61 15.54
CA LEU A 4 4.46 11.70 14.16
C LEU A 4 4.45 10.31 13.51
N PRO A 5 3.49 10.02 12.62
CA PRO A 5 3.49 8.78 11.86
C PRO A 5 4.66 8.75 10.87
N PRO A 6 5.15 7.55 10.48
CA PRO A 6 6.19 7.42 9.46
C PRO A 6 5.75 8.04 8.12
N GLU A 7 6.63 8.76 7.41
CA GLU A 7 6.26 9.47 6.17
C GLU A 7 5.71 8.53 5.08
N THR A 8 6.17 7.28 5.05
CA THR A 8 5.76 6.27 4.08
C THR A 8 4.27 5.91 4.15
N VAL A 9 3.60 6.13 5.29
CA VAL A 9 2.16 5.87 5.43
C VAL A 9 1.28 6.92 4.76
N PHE A 10 1.85 8.09 4.40
CA PHE A 10 1.14 9.14 3.68
C PHE A 10 1.12 8.94 2.17
N ILE A 11 1.94 8.01 1.64
CA ILE A 11 1.99 7.73 0.21
C ILE A 11 0.75 6.89 -0.16
N PRO A 12 -0.15 7.37 -1.04
CA PRO A 12 -1.32 6.62 -1.46
C PRO A 12 -0.95 5.25 -2.04
N CYS A 13 -1.81 4.26 -1.84
CA CYS A 13 -1.64 2.97 -2.48
C CYS A 13 -1.87 3.11 -3.98
N GLU A 14 -0.88 2.71 -4.77
CA GLU A 14 -1.00 2.74 -6.22
C GLU A 14 -2.02 1.72 -6.68
N GLN A 15 -2.84 2.12 -7.65
CA GLN A 15 -3.79 1.24 -8.30
C GLN A 15 -3.47 1.23 -9.80
N PRO A 16 -2.80 0.18 -10.30
CA PRO A 16 -2.47 0.11 -11.71
C PRO A 16 -3.76 0.03 -12.54
N GLN A 17 -3.67 0.44 -13.80
CA GLN A 17 -4.75 0.30 -14.77
C GLN A 17 -4.48 -0.90 -15.66
N LEU A 18 -5.54 -1.60 -16.09
CA LEU A 18 -5.43 -2.67 -17.07
C LEU A 18 -5.08 -2.03 -18.43
N PRO A 19 -3.91 -2.34 -19.02
CA PRO A 19 -3.42 -1.61 -20.19
C PRO A 19 -4.18 -1.93 -21.49
N GLY A 20 -4.94 -3.03 -21.53
CA GLY A 20 -5.60 -3.51 -22.74
C GLY A 20 -6.65 -4.60 -22.47
N ASN A 21 -6.96 -5.41 -23.48
CA ASN A 21 -8.01 -6.43 -23.40
C ASN A 21 -7.55 -7.84 -23.80
N THR A 22 -6.23 -8.06 -23.90
CA THR A 22 -5.66 -9.38 -24.18
C THR A 22 -5.36 -10.15 -22.90
N TRP A 23 -5.17 -11.47 -23.02
CA TRP A 23 -4.68 -12.29 -21.92
C TRP A 23 -3.30 -11.88 -21.41
N GLY A 24 -2.43 -11.39 -22.31
CA GLY A 24 -1.11 -10.87 -21.93
C GLY A 24 -1.21 -9.60 -21.08
N ASP A 25 -2.15 -8.71 -21.42
CA ASP A 25 -2.44 -7.50 -20.64
C ASP A 25 -2.99 -7.86 -19.26
N ALA A 26 -3.91 -8.83 -19.19
CA ALA A 26 -4.46 -9.31 -17.92
C ALA A 26 -3.37 -9.90 -17.01
N LEU A 27 -2.49 -10.75 -17.55
CA LEU A 27 -1.38 -11.31 -16.78
C LEU A 27 -0.43 -10.21 -16.27
N SER A 28 -0.03 -9.29 -17.16
CA SER A 28 0.85 -8.17 -16.81
C SER A 28 0.23 -7.27 -15.75
N TYR A 29 -1.06 -6.98 -15.88
CA TYR A 29 -1.85 -6.24 -14.90
C TYR A 29 -1.89 -6.95 -13.55
N THR A 30 -2.13 -8.27 -13.51
CA THR A 30 -2.18 -9.01 -12.24
C THR A 30 -0.84 -8.97 -11.50
N LEU A 31 0.30 -9.02 -12.21
CA LEU A 31 1.62 -8.88 -11.60
C LEU A 31 1.85 -7.47 -11.04
N ALA A 32 1.49 -6.44 -11.80
CA ALA A 32 1.57 -5.05 -11.34
C ALA A 32 0.67 -4.84 -10.11
N LEU A 33 -0.57 -5.32 -10.17
CA LEU A 33 -1.54 -5.23 -9.07
C LEU A 33 -1.04 -5.96 -7.82
N GLN A 34 -0.51 -7.17 -7.96
CA GLN A 34 0.06 -7.93 -6.85
C GLN A 34 1.18 -7.13 -6.16
N THR A 35 2.07 -6.53 -6.95
CA THR A 35 3.17 -5.70 -6.44
C THR A 35 2.65 -4.48 -5.69
N SER A 36 1.72 -3.72 -6.28
CA SER A 36 1.11 -2.54 -5.63
C SER A 36 0.40 -2.91 -4.32
N LEU A 37 -0.31 -4.05 -4.29
CA LEU A 37 -0.98 -4.54 -3.09
C LEU A 37 0.00 -4.94 -1.98
N GLN A 38 1.11 -5.61 -2.31
CA GLN A 38 2.13 -5.96 -1.32
C GLN A 38 2.77 -4.71 -0.69
N ILE A 39 3.08 -3.70 -1.51
CA ILE A 39 3.61 -2.42 -1.04
C ILE A 39 2.59 -1.71 -0.14
N CYS A 40 1.33 -1.64 -0.58
CA CYS A 40 0.24 -1.04 0.19
C CYS A 40 0.06 -1.74 1.54
N ALA A 41 0.05 -3.07 1.57
CA ALA A 41 -0.07 -3.87 2.78
C ALA A 41 1.07 -3.57 3.77
N GLY A 42 2.31 -3.43 3.29
CA GLY A 42 3.46 -3.04 4.13
C GLY A 42 3.30 -1.65 4.77
N ARG A 43 2.79 -0.67 4.01
CA ARG A 43 2.50 0.67 4.53
C ARG A 43 1.39 0.65 5.60
N VAL A 44 0.31 -0.09 5.35
CA VAL A 44 -0.78 -0.27 6.32
C VAL A 44 -0.29 -0.97 7.59
N ALA A 45 0.55 -2.01 7.47
CA ALA A 45 1.16 -2.67 8.62
C ALA A 45 2.02 -1.70 9.45
N THR A 46 2.80 -0.85 8.79
CA THR A 46 3.61 0.20 9.44
C THR A 46 2.73 1.21 10.18
N LEU A 47 1.64 1.67 9.55
CA LEU A 47 0.66 2.56 10.18
C LEU A 47 0.05 1.92 11.43
N ASN A 48 -0.35 0.65 11.35
CA ASN A 48 -0.95 -0.06 12.47
C ASN A 48 0.04 -0.24 13.63
N ALA A 49 1.29 -0.59 13.33
CA ALA A 49 2.35 -0.69 14.32
C ALA A 49 2.66 0.65 15.01
N TRP A 50 2.58 1.77 14.27
CA TRP A 50 2.68 3.10 14.84
C TRP A 50 1.48 3.43 15.73
N ARG A 51 0.23 3.18 15.27
CA ARG A 51 -0.98 3.42 16.06
C ARG A 51 -0.97 2.66 17.38
N ALA A 52 -0.47 1.43 17.39
CA ALA A 52 -0.37 0.60 18.60
C ALA A 52 0.58 1.18 19.67
N LYS A 53 1.48 2.11 19.30
CA LYS A 53 2.38 2.80 20.24
C LYS A 53 1.79 4.07 20.83
N LEU A 54 0.64 4.53 20.33
CA LEU A 54 -0.02 5.71 20.85
C LEU A 54 -0.68 5.40 22.20
N PRO A 55 -0.70 6.35 23.15
CA PRO A 55 -1.45 6.19 24.38
C PRO A 55 -2.94 5.92 24.08
N PRO A 56 -3.63 5.12 24.92
CA PRO A 56 -5.08 5.02 24.83
C PRO A 56 -5.69 6.42 25.01
N HIS A 57 -6.67 6.74 24.16
CA HIS A 57 -7.50 7.93 24.28
C HIS A 57 -8.57 7.74 25.36
#